data_AF-A0A4Q5RHN4-F1
#
_entry.id   AF-A0A4Q5RHN4-F1
#
_cell.length_a   1.000
_cell.length_b   1.000
_cell.length_c   1.000
_cell.angle_alpha   90.00
_cell.angle_beta   90.00
_cell.angle_gamma   90.00
#
_symmetry.space_group_name_H-M   'P 1'
#
loop_
_entity.id
_entity.type
_entity.pdbx_description
1 polymer ?
#
loop_
_entity_poly.entity_id
_entity_poly.type
_entity_poly.pdbx_seq_one_letter_code
_entity_poly.pdbx_strand_id
1 'polypeptide(L)'
;MSSKRILRDFNRLARSWKLQDWLAGFFILLAGSLLAPATAAAQAPGAPPSQPVPSTASLPQCIDFALRNQPVVRQSQLDEEIGERNIRLGLSSWLPQINGTGVYTRNIQLQTTVFPDLTNPSGPQQVIRIGLANTSTLGVAANQLLFSNDVLRAARSVRPTRLVYQQTTTANKIDVVTDVSKAFYNILLTEEQLKILDEDIQRQERQVRDSKARLDVGLVDKTDYLRASVSARNAYAQRRATAATLPGLYSNLKQLMGLAPERPLALQYDTLQMVRETQLDTTEQLVPERRIEIQQLQTQKRLQSITIDYYRYGFLPTLSTFYNYNRVYQNNEFSELYKTVYPNQQAGAQFALPIFNGLRRIQNLKIARLQDDRLDLDLFNTRNQITTEYDQALGVYKGALSQLNAIQLNLTDAKEVYRVINLQYREGIKTFLELTVAEADLRTAQLTYYNALFNVLSSKLDVQRALGNITFNQ
;
A
#
# COMPACT_ATOMS: atom_id res chain seq x y z
N MET A 1 11.83 -34.17 -16.26
CA MET A 1 12.84 -33.48 -15.43
C MET A 1 12.14 -32.83 -14.22
N SER A 2 12.02 -33.38 -13.02
CA SER A 2 12.10 -34.74 -12.47
C SER A 2 11.36 -34.65 -11.13
N SER A 3 10.45 -35.57 -10.77
CA SER A 3 9.74 -35.56 -9.47
C SER A 3 10.70 -35.59 -8.28
N LYS A 4 11.98 -35.94 -8.50
CA LYS A 4 13.08 -35.82 -7.54
C LYS A 4 13.40 -34.38 -7.12
N ARG A 5 13.12 -33.36 -7.95
CA ARG A 5 13.26 -31.93 -7.57
C ARG A 5 12.13 -31.50 -6.63
N ILE A 6 10.91 -31.96 -6.89
CA ILE A 6 9.72 -31.67 -6.06
C ILE A 6 9.83 -32.35 -4.69
N LEU A 7 10.29 -33.60 -4.64
CA LEU A 7 10.60 -34.30 -3.38
C LEU A 7 11.78 -33.66 -2.60
N ARG A 8 12.77 -33.09 -3.30
CA ARG A 8 13.86 -32.33 -2.65
C ARG A 8 13.38 -31.00 -2.07
N ASP A 9 12.50 -30.30 -2.77
CA ASP A 9 11.91 -29.04 -2.27
C ASP A 9 10.91 -29.31 -1.13
N PHE A 10 10.17 -30.41 -1.18
CA PHE A 10 9.34 -30.92 -0.07
C PHE A 10 10.19 -31.21 1.18
N ASN A 11 11.31 -31.94 1.03
CA ASN A 11 12.22 -32.23 2.15
C ASN A 11 12.99 -31.00 2.66
N ARG A 12 13.22 -29.97 1.83
CA ARG A 12 13.82 -28.71 2.27
C ARG A 12 12.84 -27.83 3.04
N LEU A 13 11.58 -27.76 2.61
CA LEU A 13 10.50 -27.06 3.33
C LEU A 13 10.12 -27.76 4.65
N ALA A 14 10.14 -29.10 4.68
CA ALA A 14 9.89 -29.88 5.89
C ALA A 14 11.05 -29.84 6.89
N ARG A 15 12.30 -29.59 6.45
CA ARG A 15 13.48 -29.45 7.33
C ARG A 15 13.67 -28.04 7.92
N SER A 16 13.18 -27.00 7.25
CA SER A 16 13.24 -25.63 7.81
C SER A 16 12.19 -25.38 8.90
N TRP A 17 11.23 -26.29 9.04
CA TRP A 17 10.33 -26.35 10.19
C TRP A 17 10.82 -27.50 11.07
N LYS A 18 10.98 -27.27 12.37
CA LYS A 18 11.20 -28.33 13.37
C LYS A 18 9.96 -29.23 13.47
N LEU A 19 9.63 -29.97 12.40
CA LEU A 19 8.46 -30.84 12.32
C LEU A 19 8.59 -32.04 13.27
N GLN A 20 9.82 -32.46 13.60
CA GLN A 20 10.09 -33.57 14.53
C GLN A 20 9.78 -33.22 16.00
N ASP A 21 10.06 -31.99 16.43
CA ASP A 21 9.77 -31.55 17.81
C ASP A 21 8.26 -31.34 18.03
N TRP A 22 7.50 -31.03 16.97
CA TRP A 22 6.05 -30.80 17.06
C TRP A 22 5.23 -32.09 16.94
N LEU A 23 5.62 -33.02 16.06
CA LEU A 23 4.92 -34.29 15.88
C LEU A 23 5.04 -35.23 17.09
N ALA A 24 6.16 -35.16 17.84
CA ALA A 24 6.35 -35.94 19.06
C ALA A 24 5.62 -35.33 20.28
N GLY A 25 5.48 -34.00 20.34
CA GLY A 25 4.80 -33.30 21.45
C GLY A 25 3.26 -33.34 21.36
N PHE A 26 2.69 -33.36 20.15
CA PHE A 26 1.24 -33.25 19.96
C PHE A 26 0.47 -34.56 20.17
N PHE A 27 1.12 -35.72 20.03
CA PHE A 27 0.51 -37.02 20.30
C PHE A 27 0.41 -37.37 21.79
N ILE A 28 1.20 -36.72 22.66
CA ILE A 28 1.23 -37.01 24.11
C ILE A 28 0.32 -36.05 24.91
N LEU A 29 -0.04 -34.89 24.38
CA LEU A 29 -0.84 -33.89 25.09
C LEU A 29 -2.37 -34.01 24.91
N LEU A 30 -2.87 -34.86 24.01
CA LEU A 30 -4.31 -35.00 23.76
C LEU A 30 -5.05 -35.88 24.79
N ALA A 31 -4.33 -36.50 25.73
CA ALA A 31 -4.91 -37.38 26.75
C ALA A 31 -5.18 -36.70 28.11
N GLY A 32 -4.86 -35.42 28.30
CA GLY A 32 -4.98 -34.80 29.62
C GLY A 32 -4.93 -33.28 29.64
N SER A 33 -5.93 -32.61 29.06
CA SER A 33 -6.30 -31.23 29.44
C SER A 33 -7.49 -30.74 28.59
N LEU A 34 -8.69 -31.23 28.90
CA LEU A 34 -9.94 -30.59 28.49
C LEU A 34 -10.65 -30.15 29.78
N LEU A 35 -10.32 -28.95 30.25
CA LEU A 35 -11.14 -28.03 31.08
C LEU A 35 -10.22 -26.97 31.72
N ALA A 36 -10.00 -25.87 31.00
CA ALA A 36 -9.59 -24.61 31.61
C ALA A 36 -10.28 -23.47 30.85
N PRO A 37 -11.01 -22.55 31.53
CA PRO A 37 -11.58 -21.38 30.89
C PRO A 37 -10.46 -20.38 30.62
N ALA A 38 -10.19 -20.09 29.34
CA ALA A 38 -9.26 -19.05 28.94
C ALA A 38 -9.96 -17.68 29.04
N THR A 39 -9.70 -16.94 30.10
CA THR A 39 -9.98 -15.51 30.19
C THR A 39 -8.92 -14.75 29.38
N ALA A 40 -9.17 -14.58 28.07
CA ALA A 40 -8.37 -13.69 27.26
C ALA A 40 -8.80 -12.23 27.52
N ALA A 41 -8.06 -11.54 28.39
CA ALA A 41 -8.15 -10.09 28.49
C ALA A 41 -7.61 -9.47 27.18
N ALA A 42 -8.51 -8.94 26.36
CA ALA A 42 -8.15 -8.13 25.20
C ALA A 42 -7.58 -6.79 25.71
N GLN A 43 -6.25 -6.67 25.75
CA GLN A 43 -5.61 -5.37 25.81
C GLN A 43 -5.83 -4.69 24.44
N ALA A 44 -6.57 -3.58 24.46
CA ALA A 44 -6.65 -2.68 23.33
C ALA A 44 -5.24 -2.27 22.89
N PRO A 45 -4.95 -2.20 21.57
CA PRO A 45 -3.65 -1.74 21.11
C PRO A 45 -3.47 -0.28 21.54
N GLY A 46 -2.57 -0.05 22.49
CA GLY A 46 -2.14 1.27 22.89
C GLY A 46 -1.61 2.03 21.69
N ALA A 47 -2.00 3.31 21.58
CA ALA A 47 -1.48 4.22 20.57
C ALA A 47 0.06 4.14 20.53
N PRO A 48 0.68 4.00 19.35
CA PRO A 48 2.12 3.86 19.28
C PRO A 48 2.82 5.09 19.89
N PRO A 49 3.96 4.91 20.57
CA PRO A 49 4.74 6.00 21.14
C PRO A 49 5.14 6.94 20.02
N SER A 50 4.48 8.09 19.99
CA SER A 50 4.69 9.12 18.99
C SER A 50 5.95 9.88 19.35
N GLN A 51 7.10 9.37 18.90
CA GLN A 51 8.34 10.13 19.05
C GLN A 51 8.14 11.53 18.44
N PRO A 52 8.55 12.58 19.16
CA PRO A 52 8.37 13.94 18.70
C PRO A 52 9.17 14.11 17.41
N VAL A 53 8.52 14.60 16.35
CA VAL A 53 9.25 15.24 15.25
C VAL A 53 10.11 16.32 15.92
N PRO A 54 11.43 16.39 15.67
CA PRO A 54 12.23 17.50 16.16
C PRO A 54 11.54 18.81 15.76
N SER A 55 11.57 19.81 16.64
CA SER A 55 10.86 21.09 16.44
C SER A 55 11.18 21.77 15.11
N THR A 56 12.32 21.41 14.50
CA THR A 56 12.73 21.75 13.14
C THR A 56 12.99 20.47 12.34
N ALA A 57 12.28 20.26 11.23
CA ALA A 57 12.38 19.05 10.42
C ALA A 57 12.96 19.33 9.01
N SER A 58 13.96 18.54 8.62
CA SER A 58 14.51 18.50 7.26
C SER A 58 13.74 17.51 6.38
N LEU A 59 13.87 17.63 5.05
CA LEU A 59 13.20 16.74 4.09
C LEU A 59 13.44 15.23 4.39
N PRO A 60 14.67 14.75 4.63
CA PRO A 60 14.90 13.33 4.96
C PRO A 60 14.20 12.90 6.24
N GLN A 61 14.12 13.78 7.24
CA GLN A 61 13.42 13.50 8.50
C GLN A 61 11.90 13.45 8.30
N CYS A 62 11.34 14.33 7.47
CA CYS A 62 9.93 14.28 7.11
C CYS A 62 9.58 12.98 6.37
N ILE A 63 10.44 12.53 5.46
CA ILE A 63 10.28 11.28 4.72
C ILE A 63 10.35 10.06 5.67
N ASP A 64 11.38 9.95 6.51
CA ASP A 64 11.51 8.83 7.45
C ASP A 64 10.33 8.79 8.45
N PHE A 65 9.90 9.94 8.93
CA PHE A 65 8.72 10.03 9.78
C PHE A 65 7.46 9.57 9.04
N ALA A 66 7.24 10.03 7.80
CA ALA A 66 6.10 9.66 6.98
C ALA A 66 6.08 8.15 6.71
N LEU A 67 7.21 7.55 6.34
CA LEU A 67 7.30 6.11 6.07
C LEU A 67 6.96 5.24 7.29
N ARG A 68 7.19 5.74 8.51
CA ARG A 68 6.86 5.03 9.76
C ARG A 68 5.44 5.29 10.27
N ASN A 69 4.87 6.45 9.97
CA ASN A 69 3.62 6.90 10.58
C ASN A 69 2.44 6.98 9.62
N GLN A 70 2.67 7.04 8.31
CA GLN A 70 1.61 7.21 7.34
C GLN A 70 0.67 5.99 7.34
N PRO A 71 -0.67 6.18 7.47
CA PRO A 71 -1.62 5.07 7.54
C PRO A 71 -1.55 4.12 6.35
N VAL A 72 -1.33 4.63 5.12
CA VAL A 72 -1.24 3.78 3.91
C VAL A 72 -0.06 2.80 3.98
N VAL A 73 1.10 3.23 4.47
CA VAL A 73 2.28 2.35 4.61
C VAL A 73 2.04 1.31 5.72
N ARG A 74 1.44 1.72 6.85
CA ARG A 74 1.08 0.81 7.95
C ARG A 74 0.02 -0.21 7.53
N GLN A 75 -0.99 0.21 6.76
CA GLN A 75 -1.98 -0.68 6.17
C GLN A 75 -1.32 -1.70 5.27
N SER A 76 -0.36 -1.28 4.43
CA SER A 76 0.39 -2.20 3.56
C SER A 76 1.22 -3.23 4.36
N GLN A 77 1.83 -2.80 5.47
CA GLN A 77 2.55 -3.72 6.38
C GLN A 77 1.59 -4.71 7.06
N LEU A 78 0.41 -4.26 7.48
CA LEU A 78 -0.63 -5.16 8.00
C LEU A 78 -1.12 -6.11 6.90
N ASP A 79 -1.25 -5.66 5.66
CA ASP A 79 -1.61 -6.49 4.52
C ASP A 79 -0.54 -7.53 4.19
N GLU A 80 0.75 -7.22 4.37
CA GLU A 80 1.83 -8.22 4.32
C GLU A 80 1.65 -9.30 5.40
N GLU A 81 1.33 -8.91 6.64
CA GLU A 81 1.08 -9.86 7.73
C GLU A 81 -0.18 -10.71 7.48
N ILE A 82 -1.27 -10.07 7.05
CA ILE A 82 -2.51 -10.74 6.61
C ILE A 82 -2.20 -11.70 5.46
N GLY A 83 -1.38 -11.28 4.51
CA GLY A 83 -0.88 -12.08 3.41
C GLY A 83 -0.15 -13.34 3.89
N GLU A 84 0.77 -13.21 4.84
CA GLU A 84 1.45 -14.36 5.46
C GLU A 84 0.48 -15.28 6.23
N ARG A 85 -0.56 -14.72 6.86
CA ARG A 85 -1.61 -15.51 7.50
C ARG A 85 -2.46 -16.25 6.47
N ASN A 86 -2.80 -15.62 5.34
CA ASN A 86 -3.53 -16.24 4.23
C ASN A 86 -2.72 -17.35 3.56
N ILE A 87 -1.40 -17.17 3.41
CA ILE A 87 -0.49 -18.22 2.95
C ILE A 87 -0.55 -19.42 3.90
N ARG A 88 -0.44 -19.20 5.21
CA ARG A 88 -0.54 -20.26 6.22
C ARG A 88 -1.92 -20.92 6.24
N LEU A 89 -2.98 -20.15 6.04
CA LEU A 89 -4.35 -20.66 5.91
C LEU A 89 -4.50 -21.57 4.69
N GLY A 90 -3.92 -21.21 3.55
CA GLY A 90 -3.92 -22.07 2.37
C GLY A 90 -3.13 -23.38 2.59
N LEU A 91 -2.02 -23.30 3.33
CA LEU A 91 -1.20 -24.47 3.67
C LEU A 91 -1.79 -25.34 4.78
N SER A 92 -2.69 -24.81 5.63
CA SER A 92 -3.32 -25.58 6.70
C SER A 92 -4.17 -26.75 6.20
N SER A 93 -4.57 -26.72 4.92
CA SER A 93 -5.24 -27.83 4.25
C SER A 93 -4.39 -29.12 4.20
N TRP A 94 -3.07 -29.05 4.40
CA TRP A 94 -2.21 -30.24 4.59
C TRP A 94 -2.26 -30.82 6.00
N LEU A 95 -2.74 -30.06 6.98
CA LEU A 95 -2.83 -30.50 8.36
C LEU A 95 -4.13 -31.31 8.58
N PRO A 96 -4.12 -32.30 9.50
CA PRO A 96 -5.33 -33.01 9.90
C PRO A 96 -6.39 -32.03 10.41
N GLN A 97 -7.60 -32.16 9.89
CA GLN A 97 -8.79 -31.42 10.31
C GLN A 97 -9.61 -32.32 11.23
N ILE A 98 -9.76 -31.94 12.50
CA ILE A 98 -10.51 -32.70 13.51
C ILE A 98 -11.79 -31.94 13.82
N ASN A 99 -12.93 -32.61 13.68
CA ASN A 99 -14.26 -32.05 13.89
C ASN A 99 -15.05 -32.93 14.86
N GLY A 100 -15.80 -32.31 15.76
CA GLY A 100 -16.80 -32.98 16.58
C GLY A 100 -18.20 -32.73 16.02
N THR A 101 -19.04 -33.76 15.96
CA THR A 101 -20.43 -33.67 15.49
C THR A 101 -21.37 -34.27 16.52
N GLY A 102 -22.45 -33.57 16.84
CA GLY A 102 -23.53 -34.08 17.68
C GLY A 102 -24.84 -33.91 16.95
N VAL A 103 -25.52 -35.02 16.64
CA VAL A 103 -26.79 -35.00 15.92
C VAL A 103 -27.82 -35.76 16.74
N TYR A 104 -28.90 -35.06 17.11
CA TYR A 104 -30.09 -35.68 17.68
C TYR A 104 -31.19 -35.72 16.63
N THR A 105 -31.83 -36.87 16.48
CA THR A 105 -32.95 -37.06 15.57
C THR A 105 -34.05 -37.83 16.29
N ARG A 106 -35.25 -37.23 16.31
CA ARG A 106 -36.47 -37.88 16.74
C ARG A 106 -37.27 -38.34 15.53
N ASN A 107 -37.37 -39.65 15.36
CA ASN A 107 -38.13 -40.27 14.28
C ASN A 107 -39.62 -40.25 14.63
N ILE A 108 -40.36 -39.26 14.12
CA ILE A 108 -41.82 -39.13 14.34
C ILE A 108 -42.56 -40.33 13.75
N GLN A 109 -42.08 -40.85 12.62
CA GLN A 109 -42.51 -42.11 12.04
C GLN A 109 -41.28 -42.98 11.77
N LEU A 110 -41.31 -44.21 12.28
CA LEU A 110 -40.24 -45.18 12.05
C LEU A 110 -40.26 -45.67 10.61
N GLN A 111 -39.08 -45.82 10.02
CA GLN A 111 -38.95 -46.36 8.67
C GLN A 111 -39.39 -47.83 8.65
N THR A 112 -40.37 -48.15 7.80
CA THR A 112 -40.78 -49.52 7.51
C THR A 112 -39.91 -50.06 6.39
N THR A 113 -39.29 -51.22 6.61
CA THR A 113 -38.56 -51.96 5.58
C THR A 113 -39.21 -53.32 5.40
N VAL A 114 -39.27 -53.76 4.15
CA VAL A 114 -39.93 -55.00 3.76
C VAL A 114 -38.84 -56.01 3.45
N PHE A 115 -38.74 -57.07 4.26
CA PHE A 115 -37.79 -58.15 4.00
C PHE A 115 -38.47 -59.23 3.16
N PRO A 116 -37.82 -59.71 2.08
CA PRO A 116 -38.24 -60.96 1.45
C PRO A 116 -38.04 -62.10 2.44
N ASP A 117 -39.08 -62.91 2.64
CA ASP A 117 -38.99 -64.11 3.48
C ASP A 117 -38.03 -65.11 2.81
N LEU A 118 -36.86 -65.31 3.42
CA LEU A 118 -35.81 -66.21 2.94
C LEU A 118 -36.23 -67.69 2.94
N THR A 119 -37.33 -68.03 3.62
CA THR A 119 -37.87 -69.39 3.71
C THR A 119 -39.11 -69.63 2.84
N ASN A 120 -39.77 -68.58 2.36
CA ASN A 120 -40.90 -68.68 1.42
C ASN A 120 -40.97 -67.48 0.45
N PRO A 121 -40.34 -67.58 -0.74
CA PRO A 121 -40.31 -66.49 -1.74
C PRO A 121 -41.67 -66.07 -2.30
N SER A 122 -42.73 -66.85 -2.05
CA SER A 122 -44.11 -66.61 -2.50
C SER A 122 -45.08 -66.21 -1.38
N GLY A 123 -44.61 -66.07 -0.13
CA GLY A 123 -45.41 -65.67 1.02
C GLY A 123 -45.57 -64.14 1.17
N PRO A 124 -46.54 -63.67 2.00
CA PRO A 124 -46.69 -62.24 2.28
C PRO A 124 -45.40 -61.70 2.92
N GLN A 125 -44.84 -60.64 2.34
CA GLN A 125 -43.59 -60.05 2.80
C GLN A 125 -43.71 -59.56 4.25
N GLN A 126 -42.72 -59.83 5.08
CA GLN A 126 -42.70 -59.37 6.47
C GLN A 126 -42.34 -57.89 6.53
N VAL A 127 -43.29 -57.06 6.96
CA VAL A 127 -43.08 -55.63 7.18
C VAL A 127 -42.56 -55.41 8.60
N ILE A 128 -41.30 -55.03 8.74
CA ILE A 128 -40.68 -54.75 10.03
C ILE A 128 -40.35 -53.25 10.11
N ARG A 129 -40.77 -52.61 11.20
CA ARG A 129 -40.33 -51.25 11.53
C ARG A 129 -38.93 -51.33 12.11
N ILE A 130 -37.95 -50.76 11.42
CA ILE A 130 -36.56 -50.73 11.87
C ILE A 130 -36.26 -49.33 12.41
N GLY A 131 -35.55 -49.30 13.54
CA GLY A 131 -35.10 -48.08 14.19
C GLY A 131 -35.86 -47.77 15.47
N LEU A 132 -35.31 -46.82 16.23
CA LEU A 132 -35.85 -46.37 17.51
C LEU A 132 -36.30 -44.91 17.41
N ALA A 133 -37.27 -44.53 18.25
CA ALA A 133 -37.93 -43.22 18.17
C ALA A 133 -36.96 -42.05 18.41
N ASN A 134 -35.94 -42.24 19.25
CA ASN A 134 -34.92 -41.23 19.52
C ASN A 134 -33.53 -41.79 19.20
N THR A 135 -32.74 -41.03 18.47
CA THR A 135 -31.36 -41.35 18.11
C THR A 135 -30.48 -40.13 18.38
N SER A 136 -29.37 -40.32 19.08
CA SER A 136 -28.36 -39.29 19.34
C SER A 136 -27.00 -39.85 18.94
N THR A 137 -26.36 -39.22 17.96
CA THR A 137 -25.04 -39.61 17.47
C THR A 137 -24.03 -38.55 17.86
N LEU A 138 -23.08 -38.91 18.72
CA LEU A 138 -21.94 -38.08 19.08
C LEU A 138 -20.70 -38.64 18.37
N GLY A 139 -20.04 -37.83 17.57
CA GLY A 139 -18.95 -38.26 16.71
C GLY A 139 -17.75 -37.33 16.75
N VAL A 140 -16.56 -37.89 16.55
CA VAL A 140 -15.32 -37.18 16.25
C VAL A 140 -14.78 -37.72 14.94
N ALA A 141 -14.47 -36.82 14.01
CA ALA A 141 -13.94 -37.14 12.69
C ALA A 141 -12.62 -36.40 12.47
N ALA A 142 -11.58 -37.11 12.06
CA ALA A 142 -10.31 -36.55 11.62
C ALA A 142 -10.12 -36.83 10.13
N ASN A 143 -9.83 -35.79 9.34
CA ASN A 143 -9.57 -35.90 7.90
C ASN A 143 -8.23 -35.26 7.58
N GLN A 144 -7.36 -35.95 6.85
CA GLN A 144 -6.09 -35.41 6.39
C GLN A 144 -5.96 -35.56 4.88
N LEU A 145 -5.68 -34.46 4.21
CA LEU A 145 -5.41 -34.45 2.78
C LEU A 145 -3.93 -34.76 2.54
N LEU A 146 -3.64 -35.90 1.93
CA LEU A 146 -2.27 -36.30 1.60
C LEU A 146 -1.80 -35.65 0.30
N PHE A 147 -2.70 -35.56 -0.69
CA PHE A 147 -2.39 -34.97 -1.98
C PHE A 147 -3.65 -34.36 -2.63
N SER A 148 -3.54 -33.12 -3.08
CA SER A 148 -4.47 -32.53 -4.05
C SER A 148 -3.78 -31.50 -4.92
N ASN A 149 -4.38 -31.23 -6.07
CA ASN A 149 -3.95 -30.15 -6.96
C ASN A 149 -4.11 -28.76 -6.33
N ASP A 150 -5.12 -28.56 -5.45
CA ASP A 150 -5.34 -27.29 -4.76
C ASP A 150 -4.20 -26.92 -3.82
N VAL A 151 -3.71 -27.89 -3.04
CA VAL A 151 -2.61 -27.58 -2.12
C VAL A 151 -1.26 -27.52 -2.84
N LEU A 152 -1.09 -28.27 -3.93
CA LEU A 152 0.08 -28.09 -4.81
C LEU A 152 0.14 -26.66 -5.37
N ARG A 153 -1.01 -26.11 -5.80
CA ARG A 153 -1.12 -24.70 -6.22
C ARG A 153 -0.76 -23.77 -5.07
N ALA A 154 -1.36 -23.95 -3.90
CA ALA A 154 -1.07 -23.12 -2.71
C ALA A 154 0.43 -23.10 -2.38
N ALA A 155 1.09 -24.26 -2.39
CA ALA A 155 2.52 -24.38 -2.12
C ALA A 155 3.40 -23.66 -3.17
N ARG A 156 3.02 -23.71 -4.45
CA ARG A 156 3.75 -22.99 -5.51
C ARG A 156 3.53 -21.48 -5.46
N SER A 157 2.34 -21.03 -5.04
CA SER A 157 1.99 -19.61 -4.96
C SER A 157 2.61 -18.87 -3.78
N VAL A 158 3.16 -19.55 -2.77
CA VAL A 158 3.75 -18.92 -1.56
C VAL A 158 4.69 -17.76 -1.89
N ARG A 159 5.69 -17.99 -2.74
CA ARG A 159 6.70 -16.96 -3.03
C ARG A 159 6.12 -15.81 -3.87
N PRO A 160 5.44 -16.04 -5.00
CA PRO A 160 4.83 -14.95 -5.76
C PRO A 160 3.80 -14.17 -4.96
N THR A 161 2.94 -14.83 -4.15
CA THR A 161 1.95 -14.16 -3.31
C THR A 161 2.62 -13.25 -2.27
N ARG A 162 3.66 -13.71 -1.58
CA ARG A 162 4.44 -12.85 -0.67
C ARG A 162 5.00 -11.62 -1.39
N LEU A 163 5.55 -11.85 -2.58
CA LEU A 163 6.18 -10.82 -3.37
C LEU A 163 5.17 -9.76 -3.85
N VAL A 164 3.92 -10.14 -4.15
CA VAL A 164 2.84 -9.17 -4.41
C VAL A 164 2.68 -8.19 -3.26
N TYR A 165 2.52 -8.68 -2.02
CA TYR A 165 2.33 -7.80 -0.87
C TYR A 165 3.55 -6.87 -0.63
N GLN A 166 4.76 -7.41 -0.73
CA GLN A 166 6.00 -6.61 -0.60
C GLN A 166 6.11 -5.53 -1.67
N GLN A 167 5.72 -5.85 -2.90
CA GLN A 167 5.73 -4.90 -4.02
C GLN A 167 4.66 -3.82 -3.85
N THR A 168 3.48 -4.16 -3.34
CA THR A 168 2.44 -3.17 -3.00
C THR A 168 2.93 -2.22 -1.93
N THR A 169 3.55 -2.72 -0.85
CA THR A 169 4.18 -1.86 0.16
C THR A 169 5.26 -0.96 -0.44
N THR A 170 6.09 -1.49 -1.34
CA THR A 170 7.14 -0.71 -2.00
C THR A 170 6.56 0.41 -2.86
N ALA A 171 5.51 0.13 -3.64
CA ALA A 171 4.81 1.14 -4.44
C ALA A 171 4.23 2.26 -3.55
N ASN A 172 3.53 1.88 -2.47
CA ASN A 172 2.96 2.84 -1.53
C ASN A 172 4.03 3.69 -0.82
N LYS A 173 5.21 3.12 -0.53
CA LYS A 173 6.34 3.90 0.00
C LYS A 173 6.86 4.92 -1.02
N ILE A 174 7.01 4.52 -2.29
CA ILE A 174 7.45 5.43 -3.37
C ILE A 174 6.49 6.62 -3.51
N ASP A 175 5.18 6.37 -3.46
CA ASP A 175 4.16 7.41 -3.50
C ASP A 175 4.27 8.38 -2.32
N VAL A 176 4.38 7.86 -1.10
CA VAL A 176 4.55 8.69 0.10
C VAL A 176 5.81 9.55 0.04
N VAL A 177 6.95 8.98 -0.40
CA VAL A 177 8.19 9.77 -0.56
C VAL A 177 7.99 10.89 -1.58
N THR A 178 7.34 10.58 -2.70
CA THR A 178 7.11 11.56 -3.78
C THR A 178 6.22 12.71 -3.28
N ASP A 179 5.09 12.38 -2.66
CA ASP A 179 4.09 13.36 -2.24
C ASP A 179 4.60 14.24 -1.11
N VAL A 180 5.28 13.65 -0.11
CA VAL A 180 5.89 14.40 1.00
C VAL A 180 6.94 15.37 0.49
N SER A 181 7.78 14.94 -0.46
CA SER A 181 8.83 15.79 -1.03
C SER A 181 8.25 16.98 -1.80
N LYS A 182 7.22 16.76 -2.62
CA LYS A 182 6.54 17.85 -3.36
C LYS A 182 5.82 18.80 -2.42
N ALA A 183 5.11 18.29 -1.42
CA ALA A 183 4.44 19.12 -0.41
C ALA A 183 5.45 19.97 0.37
N PHE A 184 6.60 19.40 0.74
CA PHE A 184 7.70 20.11 1.37
C PHE A 184 8.21 21.26 0.50
N TYR A 185 8.51 21.01 -0.78
CA TYR A 185 8.95 22.05 -1.72
C TYR A 185 7.92 23.18 -1.91
N ASN A 186 6.62 22.85 -1.94
CA ASN A 186 5.57 23.88 -2.04
C ASN A 186 5.49 24.80 -0.82
N ILE A 187 5.72 24.26 0.39
CA ILE A 187 5.78 25.09 1.61
C ILE A 187 6.98 26.01 1.54
N LEU A 188 8.16 25.47 1.21
CA LEU A 188 9.39 26.27 1.13
C LEU A 188 9.29 27.39 0.09
N LEU A 189 8.72 27.10 -1.08
CA LEU A 189 8.42 28.11 -2.10
C LEU A 189 7.55 29.23 -1.52
N THR A 190 6.48 28.88 -0.83
CA THR A 190 5.53 29.85 -0.26
C THR A 190 6.18 30.68 0.86
N GLU A 191 7.05 30.08 1.67
CA GLU A 191 7.81 30.79 2.70
C GLU A 191 8.82 31.79 2.10
N GLU A 192 9.55 31.41 1.04
CA GLU A 192 10.45 32.34 0.35
C GLU A 192 9.67 33.47 -0.34
N GLN A 193 8.49 33.19 -0.92
CA GLN A 193 7.61 34.22 -1.45
C GLN A 193 7.16 35.21 -0.37
N LEU A 194 6.80 34.74 0.83
CA LEU A 194 6.46 35.61 1.95
C LEU A 194 7.62 36.48 2.38
N LYS A 195 8.84 35.93 2.45
CA LYS A 195 10.05 36.67 2.78
C LYS A 195 10.33 37.79 1.76
N ILE A 196 10.20 37.51 0.46
CA ILE A 196 10.33 38.52 -0.60
C ILE A 196 9.28 39.62 -0.45
N LEU A 197 8.02 39.26 -0.15
CA LEU A 197 6.94 40.23 0.06
C LEU A 197 7.14 41.05 1.33
N ASP A 198 7.70 40.48 2.39
CA ASP A 198 8.08 41.21 3.61
C ASP A 198 9.17 42.25 3.34
N GLU A 199 10.22 41.87 2.60
CA GLU A 199 11.26 42.80 2.15
C GLU A 199 10.69 43.90 1.23
N ASP A 200 9.74 43.55 0.36
CA ASP A 200 9.04 44.49 -0.52
C ASP A 200 8.20 45.49 0.27
N ILE A 201 7.40 45.04 1.24
CA ILE A 201 6.61 45.92 2.11
C ILE A 201 7.54 46.91 2.84
N GLN A 202 8.66 46.45 3.40
CA GLN A 202 9.60 47.34 4.08
C GLN A 202 10.17 48.42 3.14
N ARG A 203 10.41 48.10 1.86
CA ARG A 203 10.80 49.08 0.84
C ARG A 203 9.66 50.06 0.54
N GLN A 204 8.47 49.55 0.24
CA GLN A 204 7.29 50.37 -0.07
C GLN A 204 6.92 51.32 1.08
N GLU A 205 7.07 50.90 2.34
CA GLU A 205 6.83 51.75 3.51
C GLU A 205 7.84 52.89 3.66
N ARG A 206 9.12 52.63 3.37
CA ARG A 206 10.12 53.71 3.30
C ARG A 206 9.74 54.69 2.20
N GLN A 207 9.31 54.18 1.04
CA GLN A 207 8.92 54.99 -0.09
C GLN A 207 7.69 55.87 0.19
N VAL A 208 6.70 55.35 0.92
CA VAL A 208 5.54 56.14 1.39
C VAL A 208 5.98 57.25 2.35
N ARG A 209 6.89 56.95 3.29
CA ARG A 209 7.42 57.96 4.22
C ARG A 209 8.21 59.06 3.51
N ASP A 210 9.06 58.69 2.58
CA ASP A 210 9.90 59.64 1.84
C ASP A 210 9.05 60.53 0.91
N SER A 211 8.09 59.94 0.18
CA SER A 211 7.17 60.70 -0.66
C SER A 211 6.25 61.63 0.15
N LYS A 212 5.81 61.20 1.33
CA LYS A 212 5.06 62.04 2.28
C LYS A 212 5.89 63.24 2.73
N ALA A 213 7.13 63.01 3.18
CA ALA A 213 8.01 64.08 3.63
C ALA A 213 8.31 65.09 2.53
N ARG A 214 8.56 64.63 1.29
CA ARG A 214 8.78 65.50 0.13
C ARG A 214 7.51 66.27 -0.27
N LEU A 215 6.33 65.67 -0.15
CA LEU A 215 5.06 66.34 -0.42
C LEU A 215 4.81 67.47 0.58
N ASP A 216 5.09 67.24 1.87
CA ASP A 216 4.87 68.21 2.93
C ASP A 216 5.75 69.48 2.77
N VAL A 217 6.89 69.35 2.09
CA VAL A 217 7.77 70.49 1.71
C VAL A 217 7.59 70.96 0.27
N GLY A 218 6.59 70.44 -0.47
CA GLY A 218 6.25 70.87 -1.83
C GLY A 218 7.22 70.41 -2.94
N LEU A 219 8.05 69.39 -2.69
CA LEU A 219 9.04 68.87 -3.64
C LEU A 219 8.49 67.79 -4.61
N VAL A 220 7.33 67.20 -4.31
CA VAL A 220 6.68 66.19 -5.17
C VAL A 220 5.17 66.38 -5.20
N ASP A 221 4.54 65.86 -6.24
CA ASP A 221 3.08 65.90 -6.40
C ASP A 221 2.36 64.92 -5.46
N LYS A 222 1.10 65.24 -5.12
CA LYS A 222 0.21 64.35 -4.36
C LYS A 222 0.04 62.98 -5.04
N THR A 223 0.14 62.94 -6.36
CA THR A 223 0.04 61.70 -7.17
C THR A 223 1.14 60.70 -6.84
N ASP A 224 2.37 61.16 -6.59
CA ASP A 224 3.51 60.28 -6.26
C ASP A 224 3.35 59.64 -4.88
N TYR A 225 2.92 60.42 -3.87
CA TYR A 225 2.54 59.88 -2.56
C TYR A 225 1.39 58.86 -2.65
N LEU A 226 0.35 59.15 -3.44
CA LEU A 226 -0.77 58.23 -3.62
C LEU A 226 -0.35 56.94 -4.33
N ARG A 227 0.53 57.01 -5.32
CA ARG A 227 1.11 55.83 -6.00
C ARG A 227 1.92 54.97 -5.03
N ALA A 228 2.80 55.57 -4.22
CA ALA A 228 3.53 54.87 -3.17
C ALA A 228 2.56 54.15 -2.21
N SER A 229 1.51 54.86 -1.78
CA SER A 229 0.50 54.33 -0.87
C SER A 229 -0.29 53.15 -1.46
N VAL A 230 -0.65 53.23 -2.75
CA VAL A 230 -1.33 52.14 -3.46
C VAL A 230 -0.41 50.92 -3.60
N SER A 231 0.87 51.14 -3.96
CA SER A 231 1.87 50.06 -4.06
C SER A 231 2.04 49.32 -2.73
N ALA A 232 2.20 50.05 -1.62
CA ALA A 232 2.29 49.48 -0.29
C ALA A 232 1.03 48.66 0.07
N ARG A 233 -0.18 49.20 -0.17
CA ARG A 233 -1.44 48.49 0.09
C ARG A 233 -1.57 47.21 -0.74
N ASN A 234 -1.13 47.24 -2.00
CA ASN A 234 -1.12 46.06 -2.86
C ASN A 234 -0.14 44.99 -2.36
N ALA A 235 1.07 45.38 -1.93
CA ALA A 235 2.04 44.47 -1.34
C ALA A 235 1.49 43.83 -0.05
N TYR A 236 0.82 44.60 0.80
CA TYR A 236 0.12 44.11 1.99
C TYR A 236 -0.99 43.10 1.65
N ALA A 237 -1.81 43.41 0.66
CA ALA A 237 -2.87 42.50 0.20
C ALA A 237 -2.30 41.18 -0.34
N GLN A 238 -1.24 41.25 -1.17
CA GLN A 238 -0.58 40.08 -1.73
C GLN A 238 0.06 39.21 -0.65
N ARG A 239 0.74 39.82 0.33
CA ARG A 239 1.29 39.09 1.48
C ARG A 239 0.20 38.41 2.29
N ARG A 240 -0.91 39.10 2.57
CA ARG A 240 -2.04 38.50 3.32
C ARG A 240 -2.64 37.32 2.57
N ALA A 241 -2.84 37.44 1.25
CA ALA A 241 -3.34 36.35 0.43
C ALA A 241 -2.39 35.14 0.44
N THR A 242 -1.08 35.37 0.29
CA THR A 242 -0.05 34.32 0.32
C THR A 242 0.05 33.68 1.71
N ALA A 243 -0.02 34.47 2.78
CA ALA A 243 0.04 33.95 4.15
C ALA A 243 -1.19 33.10 4.49
N ALA A 244 -2.35 33.38 3.88
CA ALA A 244 -3.57 32.60 4.09
C ALA A 244 -3.50 31.19 3.48
N THR A 245 -2.61 30.92 2.51
CA THR A 245 -2.46 29.58 1.92
C THR A 245 -1.56 28.67 2.76
N LEU A 246 -0.64 29.26 3.53
CA LEU A 246 0.38 28.53 4.29
C LEU A 246 -0.21 27.51 5.28
N PRO A 247 -1.26 27.80 6.08
CA PRO A 247 -1.87 26.80 6.96
C PRO A 247 -2.42 25.58 6.22
N GLY A 248 -2.93 25.77 5.01
CA GLY A 248 -3.44 24.69 4.16
C GLY A 248 -2.32 23.77 3.68
N LEU A 249 -1.20 24.35 3.24
CA LEU A 249 -0.01 23.59 2.81
C LEU A 249 0.60 22.79 3.96
N TYR A 250 0.72 23.40 5.15
CA TYR A 250 1.18 22.68 6.34
C TYR A 250 0.22 21.56 6.73
N SER A 251 -1.10 21.79 6.66
CA SER A 251 -2.10 20.74 6.95
C SER A 251 -2.00 19.57 5.97
N ASN A 252 -1.77 19.86 4.68
CA ASN A 252 -1.53 18.83 3.67
C ASN A 252 -0.24 18.03 3.95
N LEU A 253 0.88 18.69 4.26
CA LEU A 253 2.11 17.99 4.63
C LEU A 253 1.93 17.12 5.88
N LYS A 254 1.27 17.63 6.93
CA LYS A 254 0.97 16.85 8.14
C LYS A 254 0.13 15.61 7.82
N GLN A 255 -0.88 15.75 6.95
CA GLN A 255 -1.70 14.62 6.50
C GLN A 255 -0.87 13.57 5.75
N LEU A 256 0.02 13.99 4.84
CA LEU A 256 0.89 13.08 4.08
C LEU A 256 1.93 12.38 4.96
N MET A 257 2.34 13.01 6.05
CA MET A 257 3.26 12.45 7.04
C MET A 257 2.56 11.56 8.09
N GLY A 258 1.23 11.56 8.15
CA GLY A 258 0.47 10.93 9.23
C GLY A 258 0.64 11.63 10.59
N LEU A 259 0.95 12.93 10.60
CA LEU A 259 1.10 13.74 11.81
C LEU A 259 -0.26 14.32 12.23
N ALA A 260 -0.54 14.33 13.55
CA ALA A 260 -1.74 14.94 14.10
C ALA A 260 -1.81 16.46 13.78
N PRO A 261 -2.98 17.00 13.41
CA PRO A 261 -3.13 18.40 12.98
C PRO A 261 -2.62 19.43 14.00
N GLU A 262 -2.77 19.12 15.29
CA GLU A 262 -2.49 20.03 16.40
C GLU A 262 -0.99 20.19 16.69
N ARG A 263 -0.14 19.29 16.17
CA ARG A 263 1.30 19.34 16.44
C ARG A 263 1.97 20.46 15.65
N PRO A 264 2.77 21.33 16.29
CA PRO A 264 3.55 22.32 15.57
C PRO A 264 4.62 21.62 14.72
N LEU A 265 4.86 22.16 13.53
CA LEU A 265 5.90 21.72 12.61
C LEU A 265 6.57 22.96 12.04
N ALA A 266 7.88 23.09 12.23
CA ALA A 266 8.68 24.08 11.53
C ALA A 266 9.66 23.33 10.61
N LEU A 267 9.80 23.81 9.38
CA LEU A 267 10.70 23.21 8.40
C LEU A 267 12.06 23.92 8.46
N GLN A 268 13.13 23.14 8.30
CA GLN A 268 14.48 23.67 8.16
C GLN A 268 15.06 23.23 6.82
N TYR A 269 15.62 24.18 6.09
CA TYR A 269 16.23 23.95 4.79
C TYR A 269 17.41 24.90 4.55
N ASP A 270 18.33 24.46 3.69
CA ASP A 270 19.42 25.28 3.16
C ASP A 270 19.22 25.46 1.65
N THR A 271 18.85 26.67 1.24
CA THR A 271 18.63 27.02 -0.16
C THR A 271 19.87 26.79 -1.04
N LEU A 272 21.09 26.94 -0.50
CA LEU A 272 22.34 26.70 -1.25
C LEU A 272 22.56 25.22 -1.51
N GLN A 273 22.20 24.36 -0.56
CA GLN A 273 22.23 22.92 -0.74
C GLN A 273 21.24 22.50 -1.83
N MET A 274 20.02 23.06 -1.83
CA MET A 274 18.99 22.74 -2.81
C MET A 274 19.41 23.11 -4.25
N VAL A 275 20.08 24.24 -4.45
CA VAL A 275 20.63 24.62 -5.77
C VAL A 275 21.63 23.58 -6.27
N ARG A 276 22.52 23.07 -5.41
CA ARG A 276 23.47 22.01 -5.79
C ARG A 276 22.76 20.70 -6.14
N GLU A 277 21.68 20.40 -5.44
CA GLU A 277 20.84 19.23 -5.66
C GLU A 277 19.96 19.33 -6.92
N THR A 278 19.97 20.44 -7.66
CA THR A 278 19.21 20.55 -8.93
C THR A 278 19.79 19.68 -10.05
N GLN A 279 21.07 19.34 -10.00
CA GLN A 279 21.73 18.55 -11.05
C GLN A 279 21.30 17.08 -10.99
N LEU A 280 21.08 16.50 -12.17
CA LEU A 280 20.74 15.10 -12.40
C LEU A 280 21.54 14.59 -13.59
N ASP A 281 22.03 13.35 -13.52
CA ASP A 281 22.60 12.69 -14.69
C ASP A 281 21.49 12.39 -15.70
N THR A 282 21.53 13.04 -16.86
CA THR A 282 20.54 12.86 -17.94
C THR A 282 20.95 11.81 -18.96
N THR A 283 22.09 11.14 -18.76
CA THR A 283 22.58 10.08 -19.65
C THR A 283 22.11 8.68 -19.24
N GLU A 284 21.52 8.55 -18.03
CA GLU A 284 20.95 7.28 -17.57
C GLU A 284 19.79 6.85 -18.48
N GLN A 285 19.95 5.67 -19.08
CA GLN A 285 18.92 5.08 -19.92
C GLN A 285 17.81 4.46 -19.07
N LEU A 286 16.57 4.72 -19.48
CA LEU A 286 15.39 4.08 -18.89
C LEU A 286 15.47 2.56 -19.04
N VAL A 287 15.34 1.85 -17.91
CA VAL A 287 15.15 0.40 -17.87
C VAL A 287 13.76 0.12 -17.28
N PRO A 288 12.73 -0.09 -18.12
CA PRO A 288 11.34 -0.26 -17.66
C PRO A 288 11.17 -1.38 -16.62
N GLU A 289 12.00 -2.42 -16.68
CA GLU A 289 11.96 -3.55 -15.74
C GLU A 289 12.32 -3.17 -14.29
N ARG A 290 12.95 -2.02 -14.06
CA ARG A 290 13.22 -1.51 -12.70
C ARG A 290 11.97 -0.94 -12.03
N ARG A 291 10.97 -0.50 -12.80
CA ARG A 291 9.73 0.09 -12.27
C ARG A 291 8.87 -0.92 -11.54
N ILE A 292 8.32 -0.51 -10.40
CA ILE A 292 7.57 -1.39 -9.50
C ILE A 292 6.30 -1.95 -10.17
N GLU A 293 5.68 -1.18 -11.05
CA GLU A 293 4.47 -1.53 -11.79
C GLU A 293 4.71 -2.71 -12.75
N ILE A 294 5.86 -2.70 -13.46
CA ILE A 294 6.26 -3.82 -14.31
C ILE A 294 6.54 -5.06 -13.46
N GLN A 295 7.23 -4.90 -12.33
CA GLN A 295 7.52 -6.02 -11.44
C GLN A 295 6.25 -6.64 -10.83
N GLN A 296 5.24 -5.82 -10.52
CA GLN A 296 3.92 -6.27 -10.06
C GLN A 296 3.20 -7.07 -11.13
N LEU A 297 3.12 -6.56 -12.37
CA LEU A 297 2.50 -7.26 -13.50
C LEU A 297 3.23 -8.58 -13.83
N GLN A 298 4.57 -8.59 -13.79
CA GLN A 298 5.35 -9.82 -13.97
C GLN A 298 5.04 -10.86 -12.88
N THR A 299 4.84 -10.42 -11.64
CA THR A 299 4.50 -11.31 -10.52
C THR A 299 3.07 -11.84 -10.65
N GLN A 300 2.15 -11.00 -11.10
CA GLN A 300 0.79 -11.41 -11.45
C GLN A 300 0.79 -12.44 -12.58
N LYS A 301 1.61 -12.25 -13.62
CA LYS A 301 1.81 -13.23 -14.70
C LYS A 301 2.38 -14.56 -14.18
N ARG A 302 3.31 -14.54 -13.21
CA ARG A 302 3.79 -15.76 -12.54
C ARG A 302 2.67 -16.48 -11.79
N LEU A 303 1.81 -15.77 -11.07
CA LEU A 303 0.63 -16.35 -10.42
C LEU A 303 -0.37 -16.91 -11.44
N GLN A 304 -0.55 -16.24 -12.57
CA GLN A 304 -1.40 -16.71 -13.67
C GLN A 304 -0.85 -17.99 -14.30
N SER A 305 0.46 -18.09 -14.50
CA SER A 305 1.12 -19.32 -14.96
C SER A 305 0.87 -20.50 -14.01
N ILE A 306 0.92 -20.27 -12.70
CA ILE A 306 0.54 -21.28 -11.69
C ILE A 306 -0.94 -21.68 -11.82
N THR A 307 -1.83 -20.75 -12.14
CA THR A 307 -3.25 -21.02 -12.41
C THR A 307 -3.46 -21.84 -13.69
N ILE A 308 -2.70 -21.56 -14.75
CA ILE A 308 -2.70 -22.39 -15.98
C ILE A 308 -2.27 -23.81 -15.66
N ASP A 309 -1.19 -23.97 -14.89
CA ASP A 309 -0.70 -25.28 -14.44
C ASP A 309 -1.75 -26.00 -13.59
N TYR A 310 -2.44 -25.29 -12.70
CA TYR A 310 -3.53 -25.84 -11.91
C TYR A 310 -4.62 -26.45 -12.79
N TYR A 311 -5.11 -25.74 -13.82
CA TYR A 311 -6.12 -26.32 -14.72
C TYR A 311 -5.55 -27.40 -15.65
N ARG A 312 -4.28 -27.27 -16.06
CA ARG A 312 -3.57 -28.28 -16.85
C ARG A 312 -3.50 -29.61 -16.09
N TYR A 313 -3.19 -29.56 -14.79
CA TYR A 313 -3.09 -30.71 -13.90
C TYR A 313 -4.39 -31.03 -13.15
N GLY A 314 -5.52 -30.43 -13.53
CA GLY A 314 -6.83 -30.67 -12.91
C GLY A 314 -7.40 -32.08 -13.09
N PHE A 315 -6.66 -32.99 -13.75
CA PHE A 315 -6.97 -34.43 -13.82
C PHE A 315 -6.26 -35.25 -12.75
N LEU A 316 -5.32 -34.67 -12.00
CA LEU A 316 -4.62 -35.39 -10.96
C LEU A 316 -5.62 -35.83 -9.88
N PRO A 317 -5.49 -37.07 -9.36
CA PRO A 317 -6.38 -37.55 -8.31
C PRO A 317 -6.16 -36.78 -7.01
N THR A 318 -7.17 -36.78 -6.15
CA THR A 318 -7.03 -36.39 -4.75
C THR A 318 -6.89 -37.65 -3.89
N LEU A 319 -5.95 -37.60 -2.94
CA LEU A 319 -5.72 -38.65 -1.97
C LEU A 319 -5.87 -38.07 -0.57
N SER A 320 -6.79 -38.62 0.21
CA SER A 320 -7.03 -38.24 1.60
C SER A 320 -7.14 -39.47 2.49
N THR A 321 -6.96 -39.28 3.78
CA THR A 321 -7.21 -40.28 4.82
C THR A 321 -8.23 -39.74 5.80
N PHE A 322 -9.07 -40.61 6.32
CA PHE A 322 -10.08 -40.25 7.31
C PHE A 322 -10.10 -41.25 8.46
N TYR A 323 -10.53 -40.76 9.61
CA TYR A 323 -10.84 -41.54 10.80
C TYR A 323 -12.11 -40.99 11.42
N ASN A 324 -13.10 -41.85 11.66
CA ASN A 324 -14.35 -41.46 12.32
C ASN A 324 -14.57 -42.36 13.53
N TYR A 325 -14.92 -41.73 14.65
CA TYR A 325 -15.32 -42.39 15.88
C TYR A 325 -16.69 -41.85 16.30
N ASN A 326 -17.71 -42.70 16.24
CA ASN A 326 -19.09 -42.36 16.59
C ASN A 326 -19.55 -43.15 17.80
N ARG A 327 -20.34 -42.53 18.66
CA ARG A 327 -21.14 -43.15 19.71
C ARG A 327 -22.59 -42.91 19.37
N VAL A 328 -23.28 -43.98 19.00
CA VAL A 328 -24.70 -43.93 18.65
C VAL A 328 -25.51 -44.37 19.86
N TYR A 329 -26.35 -43.46 20.35
CA TYR A 329 -27.32 -43.69 21.41
C TYR A 329 -28.69 -43.80 20.78
N GLN A 330 -29.46 -44.81 21.14
CA GLN A 330 -30.77 -45.02 20.54
C GLN A 330 -31.72 -45.65 21.56
N ASN A 331 -32.90 -45.06 21.71
CA ASN A 331 -33.95 -45.56 22.60
C ASN A 331 -35.33 -45.05 22.15
N ASN A 332 -36.39 -45.81 22.42
CA ASN A 332 -37.77 -45.36 22.22
C ASN A 332 -38.18 -44.30 23.25
N GLU A 333 -37.64 -44.37 24.46
CA GLU A 333 -37.87 -43.39 25.51
C GLU A 333 -36.73 -42.38 25.57
N PHE A 334 -37.07 -41.09 25.58
CA PHE A 334 -36.07 -40.02 25.63
C PHE A 334 -35.29 -40.02 26.96
N SER A 335 -35.97 -40.32 28.08
CA SER A 335 -35.38 -40.45 29.42
C SER A 335 -34.27 -41.51 29.50
N GLU A 336 -34.29 -42.48 28.60
CA GLU A 336 -33.36 -43.61 28.58
C GLU A 336 -32.37 -43.55 27.43
N LEU A 337 -32.37 -42.46 26.65
CA LEU A 337 -31.61 -42.33 25.41
C LEU A 337 -30.12 -42.63 25.60
N TYR A 338 -29.51 -42.12 26.67
CA TYR A 338 -28.07 -42.25 26.92
C TYR A 338 -27.66 -43.50 27.73
N LYS A 339 -28.60 -44.42 28.02
CA LYS A 339 -28.30 -45.65 28.77
C LYS A 339 -27.50 -46.67 27.94
N THR A 340 -27.82 -46.79 26.66
CA THR A 340 -27.20 -47.79 25.76
C THR A 340 -26.42 -47.09 24.66
N VAL A 341 -25.15 -47.43 24.53
CA VAL A 341 -24.24 -46.86 23.53
C VAL A 341 -23.75 -47.93 22.56
N TYR A 342 -23.77 -47.60 21.28
CA TYR A 342 -23.24 -48.40 20.20
C TYR A 342 -22.08 -47.64 19.54
N PRO A 343 -20.83 -47.90 19.97
CA PRO A 343 -19.66 -47.27 19.36
C PRO A 343 -19.38 -47.85 17.97
N ASN A 344 -19.03 -46.97 17.02
CA ASN A 344 -18.60 -47.31 15.68
C ASN A 344 -17.30 -46.55 15.38
N GLN A 345 -16.28 -47.25 14.90
CA GLN A 345 -15.03 -46.62 14.49
C GLN A 345 -14.63 -47.11 13.10
N GLN A 346 -14.17 -46.21 12.25
CA GLN A 346 -13.70 -46.53 10.91
C GLN A 346 -12.52 -45.64 10.52
N ALA A 347 -11.48 -46.25 9.96
CA ALA A 347 -10.37 -45.56 9.30
C ALA A 347 -10.35 -45.96 7.83
N GLY A 348 -9.91 -45.05 6.96
CA GLY A 348 -9.75 -45.37 5.55
C GLY A 348 -8.94 -44.33 4.80
N ALA A 349 -8.54 -44.69 3.58
CA ALA A 349 -8.02 -43.77 2.59
C ALA A 349 -9.03 -43.62 1.46
N GLN A 350 -9.18 -42.41 0.95
CA GLN A 350 -10.03 -42.09 -0.18
C GLN A 350 -9.18 -41.60 -1.34
N PHE A 351 -9.36 -42.25 -2.49
CA PHE A 351 -8.77 -41.86 -3.76
C PHE A 351 -9.89 -41.41 -4.69
N ALA A 352 -9.86 -40.15 -5.14
CA ALA A 352 -10.86 -39.62 -6.06
C ALA A 352 -10.18 -39.08 -7.32
N LEU A 353 -10.48 -39.69 -8.46
CA LEU A 353 -9.97 -39.30 -9.77
C LEU A 353 -11.13 -38.79 -10.64
N PRO A 354 -11.18 -37.50 -11.00
CA PRO A 354 -12.23 -36.99 -11.88
C PRO A 354 -11.99 -37.48 -13.31
N ILE A 355 -12.84 -38.38 -13.80
CA ILE A 355 -12.75 -38.95 -15.15
C ILE A 355 -13.33 -37.98 -16.19
N PHE A 356 -14.54 -37.46 -15.94
CA PHE A 356 -15.24 -36.55 -16.85
C PHE A 356 -16.02 -35.49 -16.09
N ASN A 357 -15.65 -34.22 -16.28
CA ASN A 357 -16.25 -33.05 -15.62
C ASN A 357 -17.00 -32.13 -16.61
N GLY A 358 -17.60 -32.67 -17.66
CA GLY A 358 -18.37 -31.89 -18.65
C GLY A 358 -17.55 -30.80 -19.36
N LEU A 359 -16.29 -31.11 -19.75
CA LEU A 359 -15.36 -30.18 -20.41
C LEU A 359 -14.97 -28.91 -19.62
N ARG A 360 -15.46 -28.72 -18.38
CA ARG A 360 -15.20 -27.55 -17.52
C ARG A 360 -13.71 -27.22 -17.40
N ARG A 361 -12.85 -28.25 -17.29
CA ARG A 361 -11.39 -28.10 -17.21
C ARG A 361 -10.82 -27.40 -18.45
N ILE A 362 -11.28 -27.77 -19.65
CA ILE A 362 -10.75 -27.23 -20.91
C ILE A 362 -11.12 -25.75 -21.03
N GLN A 363 -12.36 -25.40 -20.69
CA GLN A 363 -12.81 -24.01 -20.73
C GLN A 363 -12.05 -23.16 -19.70
N ASN A 364 -11.89 -23.64 -18.47
CA ASN A 364 -11.11 -22.92 -17.45
C ASN A 364 -9.63 -22.77 -17.85
N LEU A 365 -9.02 -23.77 -18.49
CA LEU A 365 -7.67 -23.66 -19.02
C LEU A 365 -7.59 -22.60 -20.14
N LYS A 366 -8.58 -22.54 -21.03
CA LYS A 366 -8.64 -21.53 -22.09
C LYS A 366 -8.82 -20.13 -21.53
N ILE A 367 -9.72 -19.95 -20.56
CA ILE A 367 -9.90 -18.68 -19.83
C ILE A 367 -8.58 -18.26 -19.17
N ALA A 368 -7.90 -19.18 -18.48
CA ALA A 368 -6.64 -18.87 -17.82
C ALA A 368 -5.52 -18.46 -18.80
N ARG A 369 -5.50 -19.03 -20.01
CA ARG A 369 -4.56 -18.60 -21.07
C ARG A 369 -4.90 -17.22 -21.61
N LEU A 370 -6.17 -16.94 -21.89
CA LEU A 370 -6.60 -15.62 -22.34
C LEU A 370 -6.31 -14.52 -21.29
N GLN A 371 -6.40 -14.85 -20.01
CA GLN A 371 -5.99 -13.96 -18.92
C GLN A 371 -4.46 -13.72 -18.91
N ASP A 372 -3.65 -14.72 -19.26
CA ASP A 372 -2.20 -14.56 -19.40
C ASP A 372 -1.82 -13.72 -20.62
N ASP A 373 -2.52 -13.91 -21.75
CA ASP A 373 -2.37 -13.09 -22.96
C ASP A 373 -2.77 -11.63 -22.69
N ARG A 374 -3.83 -11.40 -21.89
CA ARG A 374 -4.21 -10.05 -21.44
C ARG A 374 -3.10 -9.40 -20.63
N LEU A 375 -2.43 -10.14 -19.73
CA LEU A 375 -1.31 -9.62 -18.95
C LEU A 375 -0.11 -9.25 -19.84
N ASP A 376 0.09 -9.90 -20.99
CA ASP A 376 1.11 -9.48 -21.96
C ASP A 376 0.77 -8.14 -22.61
N LEU A 377 -0.51 -7.90 -22.91
CA LEU A 377 -0.98 -6.60 -23.40
C LEU A 377 -0.86 -5.52 -22.33
N ASP A 378 -1.19 -5.84 -21.08
CA ASP A 378 -1.03 -4.92 -19.95
C ASP A 378 0.46 -4.56 -19.76
N LEU A 379 1.37 -5.55 -19.81
CA LEU A 379 2.82 -5.32 -19.76
C LEU A 379 3.32 -4.44 -20.91
N PHE A 380 2.85 -4.69 -22.14
CA PHE A 380 3.21 -3.87 -23.30
C PHE A 380 2.74 -2.42 -23.14
N ASN A 381 1.47 -2.23 -22.73
CA ASN A 381 0.91 -0.91 -22.52
C ASN A 381 1.62 -0.17 -21.38
N THR A 382 1.87 -0.82 -20.25
CA THR A 382 2.57 -0.21 -19.10
C THR A 382 4.02 0.15 -19.46
N ARG A 383 4.72 -0.64 -20.29
CA ARG A 383 6.03 -0.24 -20.81
C ARG A 383 5.94 1.06 -21.62
N ASN A 384 4.98 1.17 -22.53
CA ASN A 384 4.80 2.39 -23.33
C ASN A 384 4.44 3.59 -22.45
N GLN A 385 3.60 3.39 -21.42
CA GLN A 385 3.26 4.42 -20.45
C GLN A 385 4.49 4.91 -19.67
N ILE A 386 5.32 3.99 -19.17
CA ILE A 386 6.56 4.33 -18.45
C ILE A 386 7.54 5.07 -19.37
N THR A 387 7.72 4.64 -20.62
CA THR A 387 8.56 5.36 -21.60
C THR A 387 8.04 6.78 -21.81
N THR A 388 6.73 6.93 -21.99
CA THR A 388 6.10 8.25 -22.18
C THR A 388 6.25 9.12 -20.94
N GLU A 389 6.03 8.57 -19.73
CA GLU A 389 6.21 9.25 -18.44
C GLU A 389 7.65 9.75 -18.29
N TYR A 390 8.64 8.92 -18.62
CA TYR A 390 10.06 9.27 -18.59
C TYR A 390 10.41 10.37 -19.59
N ASP A 391 10.00 10.26 -20.84
CA ASP A 391 10.29 11.26 -21.87
C ASP A 391 9.67 12.62 -21.50
N GLN A 392 8.44 12.62 -20.98
CA GLN A 392 7.77 13.82 -20.48
C GLN A 392 8.49 14.41 -19.27
N ALA A 393 8.78 13.61 -18.25
CA ALA A 393 9.47 14.06 -17.04
C ALA A 393 10.85 14.63 -17.37
N LEU A 394 11.61 13.96 -18.24
CA LEU A 394 12.93 14.40 -18.67
C LEU A 394 12.87 15.69 -19.49
N GLY A 395 11.88 15.82 -20.38
CA GLY A 395 11.63 17.04 -21.13
C GLY A 395 11.30 18.23 -20.22
N VAL A 396 10.38 18.04 -19.26
CA VAL A 396 10.01 19.05 -18.27
C VAL A 396 11.21 19.44 -17.41
N TYR A 397 11.99 18.48 -16.92
CA TYR A 397 13.20 18.74 -16.12
C TYR A 397 14.24 19.55 -16.91
N LYS A 398 14.58 19.13 -18.14
CA LYS A 398 15.54 19.84 -19.00
C LYS A 398 15.08 21.27 -19.29
N GLY A 399 13.79 21.44 -19.60
CA GLY A 399 13.18 22.76 -19.80
C GLY A 399 13.25 23.62 -18.54
N ALA A 400 12.86 23.08 -17.39
CA ALA A 400 12.90 23.78 -16.11
C ALA A 400 14.33 24.18 -15.72
N LEU A 401 15.32 23.32 -15.95
CA LEU A 401 16.72 23.59 -15.65
C LEU A 401 17.28 24.70 -16.55
N SER A 402 16.99 24.66 -17.85
CA SER A 402 17.35 25.74 -18.78
C SER A 402 16.71 27.06 -18.37
N GLN A 403 15.45 27.03 -17.95
CA GLN A 403 14.70 28.19 -17.50
C GLN A 403 15.28 28.77 -16.19
N LEU A 404 15.65 27.92 -15.23
CA LEU A 404 16.31 28.34 -13.99
C LEU A 404 17.63 29.07 -14.28
N ASN A 405 18.47 28.53 -15.16
CA ASN A 405 19.73 29.16 -15.54
C ASN A 405 19.52 30.55 -16.17
N ALA A 406 18.52 30.71 -17.03
CA ALA A 406 18.19 32.01 -17.63
C ALA A 406 17.64 33.01 -16.60
N ILE A 407 16.72 32.59 -15.73
CA ILE A 407 16.13 33.46 -14.71
C ILE A 407 17.15 33.87 -13.65
N GLN A 408 18.13 33.02 -13.34
CA GLN A 408 19.21 33.36 -12.41
C GLN A 408 20.01 34.60 -12.88
N LEU A 409 20.27 34.70 -14.18
CA LEU A 409 20.91 35.88 -14.77
C LEU A 409 19.98 37.10 -14.67
N ASN A 410 18.70 36.96 -15.06
CA ASN A 410 17.71 38.03 -14.95
C ASN A 410 17.57 38.57 -13.51
N LEU A 411 17.62 37.70 -12.50
CA LEU A 411 17.59 38.11 -11.10
C LEU A 411 18.84 38.91 -10.72
N THR A 412 20.00 38.52 -11.23
CA THR A 412 21.27 39.22 -10.99
C THR A 412 21.23 40.62 -11.60
N ASP A 413 20.76 40.73 -12.85
CA ASP A 413 20.63 42.01 -13.56
C ASP A 413 19.56 42.90 -12.91
N ALA A 414 18.39 42.36 -12.56
CA ALA A 414 17.34 43.11 -11.89
C ALA A 414 17.78 43.67 -10.53
N LYS A 415 18.59 42.91 -9.76
CA LYS A 415 19.21 43.39 -8.52
C LYS A 415 20.14 44.58 -8.77
N GLU A 416 20.96 44.51 -9.82
CA GLU A 416 21.90 45.56 -10.15
C GLU A 416 21.20 46.81 -10.70
N VAL A 417 20.22 46.65 -11.58
CA VAL A 417 19.38 47.74 -12.09
C VAL A 417 18.66 48.44 -10.94
N TYR A 418 18.02 47.69 -10.04
CA TYR A 418 17.40 48.27 -8.85
C TYR A 418 18.42 49.03 -7.99
N ARG A 419 19.60 48.45 -7.75
CA ARG A 419 20.66 49.09 -6.95
C ARG A 419 21.06 50.44 -7.55
N VAL A 420 21.29 50.50 -8.86
CA VAL A 420 21.70 51.72 -9.57
C VAL A 420 20.58 52.76 -9.60
N ILE A 421 19.35 52.37 -9.95
CA ILE A 421 18.20 53.29 -10.01
C ILE A 421 17.88 53.85 -8.62
N ASN A 422 17.94 53.01 -7.58
CA ASN A 422 17.74 53.46 -6.19
C ASN A 422 18.78 54.50 -5.77
N LEU A 423 20.07 54.29 -6.11
CA LEU A 423 21.12 55.29 -5.86
C LEU A 423 20.83 56.59 -6.61
N GLN A 424 20.52 56.53 -7.89
CA GLN A 424 20.25 57.72 -8.70
C GLN A 424 18.98 58.46 -8.27
N TYR A 425 17.93 57.77 -7.81
CA TYR A 425 16.74 58.39 -7.24
C TYR A 425 17.05 59.15 -5.94
N ARG A 426 17.90 58.57 -5.08
CA ARG A 426 18.35 59.23 -3.85
C ARG A 426 19.15 60.51 -4.13
N GLU A 427 19.94 60.52 -5.20
CA GLU A 427 20.66 61.70 -5.70
C GLU A 427 19.77 62.66 -6.54
N GLY A 428 18.48 62.37 -6.71
CA GLY A 428 17.54 63.22 -7.45
C GLY A 428 17.68 63.17 -8.98
N ILE A 429 18.42 62.20 -9.51
CA ILE A 429 18.69 62.04 -10.95
C ILE A 429 17.54 61.29 -11.66
N LYS A 430 16.94 60.29 -11.00
CA LYS A 430 15.83 59.49 -11.56
C LYS A 430 14.49 59.80 -10.89
N THR A 431 13.41 59.55 -11.63
CA THR A 431 12.04 59.79 -11.15
C THR A 431 11.57 58.69 -10.20
N PHE A 432 10.55 59.00 -9.40
CA PHE A 432 9.88 58.03 -8.53
C PHE A 432 9.28 56.86 -9.31
N LEU A 433 8.76 57.13 -10.50
CA LEU A 433 8.18 56.11 -11.37
C LEU A 433 9.23 55.07 -11.76
N GLU A 434 10.44 55.49 -12.13
CA GLU A 434 11.52 54.55 -12.49
C GLU A 434 11.94 53.67 -11.31
N LEU A 435 12.02 54.23 -10.09
CA LEU A 435 12.29 53.43 -8.89
C LEU A 435 11.20 52.38 -8.64
N THR A 436 9.94 52.78 -8.76
CA THR A 436 8.79 51.88 -8.56
C THR A 436 8.79 50.73 -9.58
N VAL A 437 9.11 51.02 -10.84
CA VAL A 437 9.25 50.00 -11.90
C VAL A 437 10.40 49.04 -11.57
N ALA A 438 11.58 49.57 -11.21
CA ALA A 438 12.73 48.75 -10.86
C ALA A 438 12.48 47.83 -9.64
N GLU A 439 11.72 48.30 -8.65
CA GLU A 439 11.30 47.47 -7.51
C GLU A 439 10.32 46.36 -7.91
N ALA A 440 9.33 46.69 -8.74
CA ALA A 440 8.38 45.72 -9.26
C ALA A 440 9.09 44.64 -10.10
N ASP A 441 10.08 45.03 -10.91
CA ASP A 441 10.90 44.14 -11.72
C ASP A 441 11.77 43.24 -10.84
N LEU A 442 12.45 43.79 -9.83
CA LEU A 442 13.24 43.00 -8.87
C LEU A 442 12.38 41.98 -8.13
N ARG A 443 11.22 42.40 -7.60
CA ARG A 443 10.29 41.50 -6.91
C ARG A 443 9.83 40.39 -7.85
N THR A 444 9.45 40.73 -9.07
CA THR A 444 9.00 39.76 -10.08
C THR A 444 10.12 38.77 -10.43
N ALA A 445 11.36 39.25 -10.60
CA ALA A 445 12.52 38.41 -10.87
C ALA A 445 12.83 37.47 -9.69
N GLN A 446 12.74 37.95 -8.44
CA GLN A 446 12.90 37.12 -7.24
C GLN A 446 11.83 36.01 -7.19
N LEU A 447 10.55 36.36 -7.31
CA LEU A 447 9.46 35.37 -7.30
C LEU A 447 9.62 34.35 -8.43
N THR A 448 9.97 34.80 -9.63
CA THR A 448 10.16 33.94 -10.79
C THR A 448 11.35 32.99 -10.61
N TYR A 449 12.44 33.45 -9.99
CA TYR A 449 13.60 32.62 -9.67
C TYR A 449 13.25 31.48 -8.72
N TYR A 450 12.59 31.78 -7.60
CA TYR A 450 12.22 30.73 -6.64
C TYR A 450 11.20 29.75 -7.22
N ASN A 451 10.20 30.23 -7.97
CA ASN A 451 9.27 29.35 -8.69
C ASN A 451 10.03 28.40 -9.64
N ALA A 452 11.02 28.89 -10.39
CA ALA A 452 11.83 28.06 -11.27
C ALA A 452 12.71 27.07 -10.50
N LEU A 453 13.32 27.49 -9.38
CA LEU A 453 14.16 26.63 -8.55
C LEU A 453 13.37 25.43 -8.00
N PHE A 454 12.22 25.68 -7.38
CA PHE A 454 11.39 24.60 -6.83
C PHE A 454 10.74 23.74 -7.92
N ASN A 455 10.46 24.31 -9.11
CA ASN A 455 10.02 23.52 -10.26
C ASN A 455 11.09 22.55 -10.75
N VAL A 456 12.37 22.96 -10.80
CA VAL A 456 13.48 22.05 -11.14
C VAL A 456 13.60 20.91 -10.12
N LEU A 457 13.44 21.19 -8.83
CA LEU A 457 13.52 20.17 -7.79
C LEU A 457 12.36 19.18 -7.85
N SER A 458 11.13 19.67 -8.08
CA SER A 458 9.97 18.81 -8.27
C SER A 458 10.08 17.96 -9.53
N SER A 459 10.48 18.55 -10.67
CA SER A 459 10.63 17.82 -11.93
C SER A 459 11.79 16.81 -11.90
N LYS A 460 12.87 17.11 -11.17
CA LYS A 460 13.94 16.13 -10.90
C LYS A 460 13.39 14.89 -10.21
N LEU A 461 12.56 15.08 -9.19
CA LEU A 461 11.92 13.97 -8.47
C LEU A 461 11.01 13.14 -9.40
N ASP A 462 10.32 13.79 -10.33
CA ASP A 462 9.50 13.11 -11.35
C ASP A 462 10.37 12.25 -12.28
N VAL A 463 11.55 12.72 -12.70
CA VAL A 463 12.50 11.89 -13.48
C VAL A 463 13.01 10.70 -12.66
N GLN A 464 13.36 10.91 -11.40
CA GLN A 464 13.82 9.83 -10.51
C GLN A 464 12.73 8.77 -10.28
N ARG A 465 11.48 9.22 -10.13
CA ARG A 465 10.30 8.35 -10.11
C ARG A 465 10.20 7.57 -11.41
N ALA A 466 10.22 8.25 -12.56
CA ALA A 466 10.17 7.66 -13.90
C ALA A 466 11.22 6.57 -14.13
N LEU A 467 12.44 6.77 -13.61
CA LEU A 467 13.55 5.80 -13.68
C LEU A 467 13.39 4.61 -12.71
N GLY A 468 12.52 4.71 -11.71
CA GLY A 468 12.40 3.72 -10.62
C GLY A 468 13.53 3.80 -9.60
N ASN A 469 14.22 4.95 -9.52
CA ASN A 469 15.40 5.17 -8.68
C ASN A 469 15.08 5.88 -7.35
N ILE A 470 13.81 5.92 -6.93
CA ILE A 470 13.44 6.48 -5.62
C ILE A 470 13.96 5.54 -4.52
N THR A 471 15.07 5.93 -3.92
CA THR A 471 15.66 5.24 -2.77
C THR A 471 15.03 5.75 -1.47
N PHE A 472 14.46 4.83 -0.70
CA PHE A 472 14.15 5.03 0.71
C PHE A 472 15.37 4.58 1.52
N ASN A 473 15.85 5.39 2.47
CA ASN A 473 16.90 4.95 3.40
C ASN A 473 16.42 3.65 4.07
N GLN A 474 17.14 2.55 3.83
CA GLN A 474 16.88 1.25 4.44
C GLN A 474 17.40 1.19 5.87
#